data_AF-A0A1B6EVT3-F1
#
_entry.id   AF-A0A1B6EVT3-F1
#
_cell.length_a   1.000
_cell.length_b   1.000
_cell.length_c   1.000
_cell.angle_alpha   90.00
_cell.angle_beta   90.00
_cell.angle_gamma   90.00
#
_symmetry.space_group_name_H-M   'P 1'
#
loop_
_entity.id
_entity.type
_entity.pdbx_description
1 polymer ?
#
loop_
_entity_poly.entity_id
_entity_poly.type
_entity_poly.pdbx_seq_one_letter_code
_entity_poly.pdbx_strand_id
1 'polypeptide(L)'
;SIIKYESSSPLIFYFFTFSVTQDTVTWSANCEPPDITAKPINGGWSQWGPWQCSVTCGGGHGRRRRECTYPKPNLFGEPCSGPSEVDGECNVFTCGDVPPDFYEQITNSITKEAHNIRKTVGDHLVVKCDSLILGKLKNAAPSTTVEWTKDGVPL
;
A
#
# COMPACT_ATOMS: atom_id res chain seq x y z
N SER A 1 37.23 -24.11 21.63
CA SER A 1 36.32 -24.66 20.60
C SER A 1 36.34 -23.70 19.41
N ILE A 2 36.55 -24.18 18.19
CA ILE A 2 36.48 -23.33 16.99
C ILE A 2 35.06 -23.48 16.42
N ILE A 3 34.33 -22.38 16.32
CA ILE A 3 33.02 -22.35 15.66
C ILE A 3 33.28 -22.13 14.16
N LYS A 4 32.81 -23.03 13.32
CA LYS A 4 32.91 -22.93 11.85
C LYS A 4 31.52 -22.69 11.27
N TYR A 5 31.41 -21.75 10.36
CA TYR A 5 30.20 -21.49 9.56
C TYR A 5 30.56 -21.65 8.09
N GLU A 6 29.79 -22.45 7.36
CA GLU A 6 29.93 -22.67 5.92
C GLU A 6 28.69 -22.15 5.22
N SER A 7 28.90 -21.33 4.19
CA SER A 7 27.84 -20.82 3.31
C SER A 7 27.94 -21.49 1.96
N SER A 8 26.79 -21.86 1.38
CA SER A 8 26.70 -22.42 0.02
C SER A 8 26.83 -21.37 -1.08
N SER A 9 26.94 -20.09 -0.73
CA SER A 9 27.11 -18.96 -1.66
C SER A 9 28.20 -18.00 -1.17
N PRO A 10 28.97 -17.36 -2.07
CA PRO A 10 30.00 -16.39 -1.67
C PRO A 10 29.37 -15.20 -0.95
N LEU A 11 29.75 -15.00 0.31
CA LEU A 11 29.36 -13.84 1.11
C LEU A 11 30.46 -12.80 1.02
N ILE A 12 30.15 -11.61 0.52
CA ILE A 12 31.06 -10.47 0.53
C ILE A 12 30.75 -9.65 1.78
N PHE A 13 31.63 -9.74 2.77
CA PHE A 13 31.52 -8.97 4.00
C PHE A 13 32.32 -7.67 3.87
N TYR A 14 31.64 -6.54 4.02
CA TYR A 14 32.27 -5.22 4.00
C TYR A 14 32.75 -4.78 5.39
N PHE A 15 32.11 -5.31 6.43
CA PHE A 15 32.44 -5.07 7.83
C PHE A 15 32.06 -6.31 8.66
N PHE A 16 32.93 -6.66 9.60
CA PHE A 16 32.71 -7.76 10.54
C PHE A 16 33.21 -7.35 11.92
N THR A 17 32.35 -7.45 12.92
CA THR A 17 32.74 -7.30 14.33
C THR A 17 32.31 -8.48 15.14
N PHE A 18 33.13 -8.80 16.15
CA PHE A 18 32.72 -9.67 17.23
C PHE A 18 32.96 -8.97 18.57
N SER A 19 32.02 -9.10 19.49
CA SER A 19 32.16 -8.65 20.87
C SER A 19 31.93 -9.81 21.82
N VAL A 20 32.80 -9.94 22.82
CA VAL A 20 32.72 -11.00 23.84
C VAL A 20 32.40 -10.34 25.18
N THR A 21 31.30 -10.76 25.78
CA THR A 21 30.96 -10.52 27.19
C THR A 21 31.14 -11.82 27.97
N GLN A 22 31.01 -11.80 29.31
CA GLN A 22 31.22 -13.00 30.14
C GLN A 22 30.37 -14.20 29.69
N ASP A 23 29.15 -13.95 29.17
CA ASP A 23 28.20 -15.01 28.83
C ASP A 23 27.75 -15.01 27.36
N THR A 24 28.21 -14.07 26.52
CA THR A 24 27.70 -13.94 25.15
C THR A 24 28.75 -13.45 24.17
N VAL A 25 28.82 -14.12 23.01
CA VAL A 25 29.56 -13.68 21.83
C VAL A 25 28.55 -13.16 20.81
N THR A 26 28.65 -11.89 20.45
CA THR A 26 27.82 -11.26 19.42
C THR A 26 28.65 -11.08 18.15
N TRP A 27 28.10 -11.53 17.02
CA TRP A 27 28.70 -11.35 15.70
C TRP A 27 27.81 -10.42 14.89
N SER A 28 28.40 -9.41 14.23
CA SER A 28 27.69 -8.56 13.26
C SER A 28 28.48 -8.53 11.97
N ALA A 29 27.81 -8.83 10.86
CA ALA A 29 28.38 -8.89 9.54
C ALA A 29 27.45 -8.19 8.56
N ASN A 30 27.94 -7.17 7.85
CA ASN A 30 27.16 -6.48 6.83
C ASN A 30 27.45 -7.09 5.45
N CYS A 31 26.41 -7.65 4.84
CA CYS A 31 26.45 -8.29 3.53
C CYS A 31 25.93 -7.39 2.40
N GLU A 32 25.52 -6.15 2.70
CA GLU A 32 24.89 -5.24 1.74
C GLU A 32 25.84 -4.06 1.40
N PRO A 33 26.47 -4.07 0.21
CA PRO A 33 27.51 -3.11 -0.21
C PRO A 33 27.14 -1.61 -0.18
N PRO A 34 25.91 -1.17 -0.53
CA PRO A 34 25.69 0.24 -0.82
C PRO A 34 25.58 1.13 0.42
N ASP A 35 25.28 0.59 1.61
CA ASP A 35 24.99 1.42 2.78
C ASP A 35 26.22 2.10 3.40
N ILE A 36 27.43 1.57 3.17
CA ILE A 36 28.66 2.03 3.86
C ILE A 36 29.47 3.05 3.03
N THR A 37 29.19 3.16 1.72
CA THR A 37 29.93 4.07 0.81
C THR A 37 29.04 5.14 0.18
N ALA A 38 27.72 5.05 0.34
CA ALA A 38 26.78 6.03 -0.16
C ALA A 38 26.70 7.28 0.73
N LYS A 39 26.33 8.41 0.11
CA LYS A 39 25.91 9.61 0.86
C LYS A 39 24.74 9.26 1.80
N PRO A 40 24.55 9.98 2.92
CA PRO A 40 23.39 9.81 3.79
C PRO A 40 22.08 9.83 2.99
N ILE A 41 21.25 8.81 3.18
CA ILE A 41 19.89 8.75 2.65
C ILE A 41 18.98 8.81 3.88
N ASN A 42 18.41 9.98 4.15
CA ASN A 42 17.46 10.15 5.24
C ASN A 42 16.17 9.41 4.94
N GLY A 43 15.58 8.84 5.99
CA GLY A 43 14.34 8.09 5.92
C GLY A 43 13.19 8.98 5.51
N GLY A 44 12.39 8.50 4.56
CA GLY A 44 11.13 9.10 4.17
C GLY A 44 9.96 8.17 4.48
N TRP A 45 8.84 8.78 4.87
CA TRP A 45 7.62 8.05 5.15
C TRP A 45 6.99 7.52 3.86
N SER A 46 6.54 6.28 3.89
CA SER A 46 5.57 5.76 2.93
C SER A 46 4.28 6.58 2.96
N GLN A 47 3.44 6.38 1.96
CA GLN A 47 2.04 6.77 2.08
C GLN A 47 1.42 6.12 3.32
N TRP A 48 0.43 6.79 3.91
CA TRP A 48 -0.36 6.20 4.96
C TRP A 48 -1.11 4.98 4.43
N GLY A 49 -1.08 3.90 5.20
CA GLY A 49 -1.97 2.77 5.01
C GLY A 49 -3.44 3.14 5.26
N PRO A 50 -4.36 2.23 4.90
CA PRO A 50 -5.78 2.44 5.09
C PRO A 50 -6.14 2.58 6.58
N TRP A 51 -7.23 3.28 6.86
CA TRP A 51 -7.78 3.39 8.21
C TRP A 51 -8.34 2.04 8.67
N GLN A 52 -7.92 1.60 9.86
CA GLN A 52 -8.59 0.56 10.63
C GLN A 52 -9.68 1.24 11.46
N CYS A 53 -10.86 1.37 10.87
CA CYS A 53 -11.96 2.16 11.44
C CYS A 53 -12.92 1.30 12.27
N SER A 54 -13.52 1.88 13.30
CA SER A 54 -14.54 1.22 14.14
C SER A 54 -15.84 0.89 13.39
N VAL A 55 -16.13 1.62 12.32
CA VAL A 55 -17.31 1.46 11.48
C VAL A 55 -16.91 1.51 10.01
N THR A 56 -17.75 0.99 9.13
CA THR A 56 -17.53 1.01 7.68
C THR A 56 -18.11 2.24 6.98
N CYS A 57 -19.05 2.96 7.61
CA CYS A 57 -19.68 4.19 7.12
C CYS A 57 -20.27 4.99 8.28
N GLY A 58 -20.69 6.22 8.04
CA GLY A 58 -21.40 7.05 9.01
C GLY A 58 -20.52 7.74 10.05
N GLY A 59 -19.19 7.74 9.85
CA GLY A 59 -18.21 8.36 10.73
C GLY A 59 -17.88 7.47 11.94
N GLY A 60 -16.61 7.07 12.03
CA GLY A 60 -16.06 6.39 13.21
C GLY A 60 -14.70 6.93 13.59
N HIS A 61 -14.10 6.27 14.57
CA HIS A 61 -12.75 6.55 15.02
C HIS A 61 -11.89 5.32 14.73
N GLY A 62 -10.69 5.54 14.24
CA GLY A 62 -9.79 4.46 13.89
C GLY A 62 -8.34 4.90 13.94
N ARG A 63 -7.50 4.00 13.44
CA ARG A 63 -6.05 4.17 13.43
C ARG A 63 -5.48 3.83 12.07
N ARG A 64 -4.42 4.53 11.65
CA ARG A 64 -3.66 4.21 10.44
C ARG A 64 -2.17 4.29 10.69
N ARG A 65 -1.40 3.55 9.89
CA ARG A 65 0.04 3.41 10.02
C ARG A 65 0.77 3.77 8.73
N ARG A 66 2.04 4.10 8.84
CA ARG A 66 2.98 4.29 7.73
C ARG A 66 4.35 3.74 8.10
N GLU A 67 5.17 3.46 7.11
CA GLU A 67 6.49 2.87 7.30
C GLU A 67 7.59 3.81 6.83
N CYS A 68 8.76 3.75 7.47
CA CYS A 68 9.91 4.56 7.08
C CYS A 68 10.71 3.88 5.96
N THR A 69 10.09 3.80 4.78
CA THR A 69 10.61 2.98 3.66
C THR A 69 10.67 3.75 2.33
N TYR A 70 10.31 5.02 2.30
CA TYR A 70 10.23 5.81 1.07
C TYR A 70 10.96 7.17 1.15
N PRO A 71 12.31 7.20 1.10
CA PRO A 71 13.20 6.05 1.01
C PRO A 71 13.48 5.42 2.39
N LYS A 72 13.92 4.16 2.41
CA LYS A 72 14.44 3.54 3.64
C LYS A 72 15.75 4.25 4.04
N PRO A 73 15.94 4.63 5.31
CA PRO A 73 17.18 5.26 5.73
C PRO A 73 18.34 4.27 5.60
N ASN A 74 19.49 4.75 5.10
CA ASN A 74 20.73 3.99 5.16
C ASN A 74 21.46 4.20 6.50
N LEU A 75 22.59 3.51 6.68
CA LEU A 75 23.37 3.55 7.93
C LEU A 75 23.74 4.96 8.41
N PHE A 76 23.96 5.89 7.48
CA PHE A 76 24.35 7.27 7.77
C PHE A 76 23.19 8.26 7.70
N GLY A 77 22.00 7.81 7.33
CA GLY A 77 20.80 8.62 7.19
C GLY A 77 20.02 8.76 8.49
N GLU A 78 19.30 9.86 8.63
CA GLU A 78 18.41 10.06 9.77
C GLU A 78 17.14 9.20 9.65
N PRO A 79 16.59 8.69 10.77
CA PRO A 79 15.29 8.04 10.74
C PRO A 79 14.16 9.03 10.41
N CYS A 80 13.00 8.51 10.00
CA CYS A 80 11.85 9.37 9.74
C CYS A 80 11.40 10.11 11.00
N SER A 81 11.15 11.40 10.85
CA SER A 81 10.65 12.26 11.94
C SER A 81 9.12 12.21 12.04
N GLY A 82 8.61 12.14 13.27
CA GLY A 82 7.17 12.12 13.57
C GLY A 82 6.61 10.70 13.79
N PRO A 83 5.28 10.57 13.95
CA PRO A 83 4.68 9.30 14.31
C PRO A 83 4.55 8.35 13.11
N SER A 84 4.75 7.05 13.35
CA SER A 84 4.44 5.95 12.42
C SER A 84 2.96 5.56 12.44
N GLU A 85 2.20 6.06 13.42
CA GLU A 85 0.82 5.71 13.67
C GLU A 85 0.03 6.93 14.16
N VAL A 86 -1.20 7.10 13.67
CA VAL A 86 -2.11 8.15 14.13
C VAL A 86 -3.52 7.60 14.33
N ASP A 87 -4.21 8.13 15.33
CA ASP A 87 -5.64 7.94 15.57
C ASP A 87 -6.41 9.14 15.00
N GLY A 88 -7.63 8.92 14.51
CA GLY A 88 -8.49 9.98 14.00
C GLY A 88 -9.79 9.51 13.36
N GLU A 89 -10.63 10.49 12.99
CA GLU A 89 -11.90 10.22 12.33
C GLU A 89 -11.70 9.53 10.97
N CYS A 90 -12.57 8.57 10.67
CA CYS A 90 -12.52 7.76 9.48
C CYS A 90 -13.94 7.41 9.00
N ASN A 91 -14.04 7.04 7.71
CA ASN A 91 -15.30 6.61 7.09
C ASN A 91 -16.47 7.59 7.29
N VAL A 92 -16.19 8.90 7.16
CA VAL A 92 -17.13 10.01 7.36
C VAL A 92 -18.20 10.15 6.27
N PHE A 93 -18.24 9.23 5.30
CA PHE A 93 -19.25 9.20 4.25
C PHE A 93 -20.55 8.56 4.77
N THR A 94 -21.70 8.94 4.19
CA THR A 94 -23.01 8.44 4.60
C THR A 94 -23.14 6.94 4.33
N CYS A 95 -23.81 6.22 5.21
CA CYS A 95 -24.18 4.83 4.93
C CYS A 95 -25.15 4.74 3.75
N GLY A 96 -24.84 3.87 2.80
CA GLY A 96 -25.57 3.75 1.53
C GLY A 96 -24.90 4.51 0.37
N ASP A 97 -23.95 5.42 0.66
CA ASP A 97 -23.10 6.02 -0.35
C ASP A 97 -21.97 5.07 -0.76
N VAL A 98 -21.44 5.27 -1.96
CA VAL A 98 -20.28 4.54 -2.46
C VAL A 98 -19.01 5.07 -1.77
N PRO A 99 -18.12 4.21 -1.21
CA PRO A 99 -16.91 4.68 -0.55
C PRO A 99 -15.96 5.45 -1.49
N PRO A 100 -15.28 6.51 -1.02
CA PRO A 100 -14.30 7.28 -1.81
C PRO A 100 -13.23 6.40 -2.48
N ASP A 101 -12.67 5.44 -1.75
CA ASP A 101 -11.63 4.53 -2.27
C ASP A 101 -12.16 3.64 -3.40
N PHE A 102 -13.47 3.37 -3.42
CA PHE A 102 -14.09 2.63 -4.52
C PHE A 102 -14.18 3.47 -5.79
N TYR A 103 -14.46 4.77 -5.68
CA TYR A 103 -14.39 5.70 -6.82
C TYR A 103 -12.97 5.77 -7.38
N GLU A 104 -11.94 5.82 -6.53
CA GLU A 104 -10.55 5.83 -6.99
C GLU A 104 -10.19 4.51 -7.68
N GLN A 105 -10.58 3.37 -7.13
CA GLN A 105 -10.36 2.07 -7.77
C GLN A 105 -11.07 1.96 -9.13
N ILE A 106 -12.34 2.37 -9.22
CA ILE A 106 -13.07 2.43 -10.49
C ILE A 106 -12.37 3.39 -11.46
N THR A 107 -11.98 4.58 -11.02
CA THR A 107 -11.30 5.57 -11.85
C THR A 107 -9.96 5.04 -12.36
N ASN A 108 -9.18 4.35 -11.52
CA ASN A 108 -7.91 3.74 -11.90
C ASN A 108 -8.10 2.56 -12.86
N SER A 109 -9.17 1.78 -12.70
CA SER A 109 -9.55 0.73 -13.65
C SER A 109 -10.01 1.30 -15.00
N ILE A 110 -10.78 2.39 -14.99
CA ILE A 110 -11.22 3.10 -16.21
C ILE A 110 -10.07 3.84 -16.88
N THR A 111 -9.15 4.45 -16.12
CA THR A 111 -8.02 5.22 -16.68
C THR A 111 -6.86 4.35 -17.15
N LYS A 112 -6.70 3.13 -16.62
CA LYS A 112 -5.77 2.12 -17.18
C LYS A 112 -6.15 1.69 -18.60
N GLU A 113 -7.40 1.81 -18.98
CA GLU A 113 -7.86 1.67 -20.36
C GLU A 113 -8.36 3.03 -20.84
N ALA A 114 -7.46 3.90 -21.33
CA ALA A 114 -7.70 5.29 -21.75
C ALA A 114 -9.13 5.61 -22.24
N HIS A 115 -10.04 5.91 -21.30
CA HIS A 115 -11.38 6.37 -21.59
C HIS A 115 -11.73 7.50 -20.62
N ASN A 116 -11.61 8.74 -21.11
CA ASN A 116 -12.05 9.93 -20.38
C ASN A 116 -13.58 9.93 -20.31
N ILE A 117 -14.15 9.50 -19.19
CA ILE A 117 -15.60 9.52 -18.98
C ILE A 117 -15.91 10.37 -17.74
N ARG A 118 -16.43 11.58 -17.95
CA ARG A 118 -16.94 12.46 -16.89
C ARG A 118 -18.47 12.33 -16.87
N LYS A 119 -19.05 11.83 -15.77
CA LYS A 119 -20.49 11.64 -15.61
C LYS A 119 -21.04 12.33 -14.36
N THR A 120 -22.29 12.75 -14.45
CA THR A 120 -23.09 13.44 -13.43
C THR A 120 -24.34 12.62 -13.08
N VAL A 121 -25.02 12.98 -11.99
CA VAL A 121 -26.25 12.30 -11.54
C VAL A 121 -27.31 12.39 -12.66
N GLY A 122 -27.71 11.24 -13.19
CA GLY A 122 -28.65 11.11 -14.32
C GLY A 122 -28.02 10.64 -15.64
N ASP A 123 -26.70 10.54 -15.73
CA ASP A 123 -26.05 10.05 -16.94
C ASP A 123 -26.01 8.52 -17.06
N HIS A 124 -26.11 8.01 -18.30
CA HIS A 124 -25.88 6.60 -18.62
C HIS A 124 -24.38 6.31 -18.82
N LEU A 125 -23.87 5.28 -18.13
CA LEU A 125 -22.51 4.78 -18.25
C LEU A 125 -22.50 3.55 -19.14
N VAL A 126 -21.71 3.56 -20.22
CA VAL A 126 -21.52 2.41 -21.10
C VAL A 126 -20.16 1.80 -20.79
N VAL A 127 -20.16 0.57 -20.27
CA VAL A 127 -18.94 -0.18 -19.96
C VAL A 127 -18.89 -1.39 -20.89
N LYS A 128 -17.70 -1.73 -21.40
CA LYS A 128 -17.52 -2.99 -22.12
C LYS A 128 -17.89 -4.16 -21.19
N CYS A 129 -18.41 -5.24 -21.78
CA CYS A 129 -18.78 -6.44 -21.06
C CYS A 129 -17.52 -7.07 -20.42
N ASP A 130 -17.27 -6.71 -19.16
CA ASP A 130 -16.21 -7.23 -18.33
C ASP A 130 -16.84 -7.92 -17.10
N SER A 131 -16.62 -9.22 -16.99
CA SER A 131 -17.24 -10.05 -15.95
C SER A 131 -16.74 -9.73 -14.54
N LEU A 132 -15.52 -9.21 -14.39
CA LEU A 132 -14.96 -8.78 -13.11
C LEU A 132 -15.58 -7.45 -12.67
N ILE A 133 -15.75 -6.52 -13.59
CA ILE A 133 -16.37 -5.22 -13.31
C ILE A 133 -17.84 -5.42 -12.93
N LEU A 134 -18.57 -6.26 -13.67
CA LEU A 134 -19.97 -6.56 -13.39
C LEU A 134 -20.17 -7.28 -12.05
N GLY A 135 -19.27 -8.21 -11.71
CA GLY A 135 -19.30 -8.87 -10.40
C GLY A 135 -19.10 -7.88 -9.26
N LYS A 136 -18.12 -6.98 -9.39
CA LYS A 136 -17.87 -5.93 -8.39
C LYS A 136 -19.02 -4.93 -8.30
N LEU A 137 -19.60 -4.54 -9.44
CA LEU A 137 -20.72 -3.60 -9.51
C LEU A 137 -21.97 -4.14 -8.81
N LYS A 138 -22.34 -5.39 -9.09
CA LYS A 138 -23.50 -6.03 -8.44
C LYS A 138 -23.32 -6.23 -6.94
N ASN A 139 -22.08 -6.51 -6.51
CA ASN A 139 -21.78 -6.65 -5.08
C ASN A 139 -21.82 -5.29 -4.35
N ALA A 140 -21.33 -4.23 -4.98
CA ALA A 140 -21.30 -2.90 -4.38
C ALA A 140 -22.65 -2.18 -4.43
N ALA A 141 -23.44 -2.38 -5.49
CA ALA A 141 -24.73 -1.74 -5.70
C ALA A 141 -25.77 -2.74 -6.25
N PRO A 142 -26.40 -3.54 -5.36
CA PRO A 142 -27.28 -4.65 -5.76
C PRO A 142 -28.54 -4.21 -6.54
N SER A 143 -28.97 -2.95 -6.37
CA SER A 143 -30.12 -2.37 -7.06
C SER A 143 -29.81 -1.87 -8.48
N THR A 144 -28.57 -2.03 -8.96
CA THR A 144 -28.16 -1.57 -10.30
C THR A 144 -28.83 -2.40 -11.39
N THR A 145 -29.57 -1.76 -12.28
CA THR A 145 -30.08 -2.38 -13.52
C THR A 145 -28.99 -2.35 -14.59
N VAL A 146 -28.70 -3.50 -15.19
CA VAL A 146 -27.72 -3.64 -16.28
C VAL A 146 -28.48 -4.03 -17.54
N GLU A 147 -28.42 -3.17 -18.56
CA GLU A 147 -28.98 -3.43 -19.88
C GLU A 147 -27.85 -3.75 -20.86
N TRP A 148 -28.08 -4.74 -21.70
CA TRP A 148 -27.10 -5.18 -22.69
C TRP A 148 -27.45 -4.60 -24.04
N THR A 149 -26.46 -4.02 -24.71
CA THR A 149 -26.62 -3.56 -26.10
C THR A 149 -25.59 -4.24 -26.98
N LYS A 150 -26.01 -4.71 -28.16
CA LYS A 150 -25.09 -5.08 -29.24
C LYS A 150 -25.02 -3.91 -30.21
N ASP A 151 -23.86 -3.29 -30.33
CA ASP A 151 -23.63 -2.14 -31.22
C ASP A 151 -24.62 -0.98 -31.02
N GLY A 152 -25.00 -0.72 -29.76
CA GLY A 152 -25.96 0.33 -29.39
C GLY A 152 -27.43 -0.04 -29.56
N VAL A 153 -27.74 -1.27 -29.98
CA VAL A 153 -29.10 -1.81 -30.03
C VAL A 153 -29.37 -2.64 -28.77
N PRO A 154 -30.40 -2.33 -27.97
CA PRO A 154 -30.79 -3.15 -26.82
C PRO A 154 -31.06 -4.61 -27.24
N LEU A 155 -30.49 -5.55 -26.47
CA LEU A 155 -30.77 -6.98 -26.59
C LEU A 155 -31.99 -7.36 -25.75
#